data_AF-A0A9D6T704-F1
#
_entry.id   AF-A0A9D6T704-F1
#
_cell.length_a   1.000
_cell.length_b   1.000
_cell.length_c   1.000
_cell.angle_alpha   90.00
_cell.angle_beta   90.00
_cell.angle_gamma   90.00
#
_symmetry.space_group_name_H-M   'P 1'
#
loop_
_entity.id
_entity.type
_entity.pdbx_description
1 polymer ?
#
loop_
_entity_poly.entity_id
_entity_poly.type
_entity_poly.pdbx_seq_one_letter_code
_entity_poly.pdbx_strand_id
1 'polypeptide(L)'
;MAISDSLAGGSERVERPHVGWWISVLGGMGLLALVAFDAGAYARWCELVTPALPRGLLQGVFIAAVVAHLVEGAYAFRLAQHAGLHASAAGWLAQTCTLGYPSLRLLRRRLGATRA
;
A
#
# COMPACT_ATOMS: atom_id res chain seq x y z
N MET A 1 -35.27 16.17 -15.01
CA MET A 1 -34.39 16.10 -13.82
C MET A 1 -34.40 14.65 -13.30
N ALA A 2 -33.79 13.71 -14.03
CA ALA A 2 -33.78 12.27 -13.69
C ALA A 2 -32.73 11.45 -14.49
N ILE A 3 -31.67 12.08 -14.99
CA ILE A 3 -30.62 11.40 -15.78
C ILE A 3 -29.25 11.43 -15.06
N SER A 4 -29.08 12.30 -14.06
CA SER A 4 -27.80 12.46 -13.35
C SER A 4 -27.52 11.37 -12.30
N ASP A 5 -28.54 10.64 -11.82
CA ASP A 5 -28.35 9.65 -10.75
C ASP A 5 -27.86 8.28 -11.27
N SER A 6 -28.04 7.98 -12.55
CA SER A 6 -27.64 6.68 -13.12
C SER A 6 -26.14 6.57 -13.42
N LEU A 7 -25.42 7.70 -13.57
CA LEU A 7 -23.98 7.69 -13.84
C LEU A 7 -23.13 7.77 -12.56
N ALA A 8 -23.75 8.12 -11.42
CA ALA A 8 -23.13 8.11 -10.09
C ALA A 8 -23.14 6.71 -9.42
N GLY A 9 -23.73 5.70 -10.08
CA GLY A 9 -24.00 4.37 -9.52
C GLY A 9 -22.82 3.41 -9.42
N GLY A 10 -21.62 3.81 -9.85
CA GLY A 10 -20.41 3.03 -9.57
C GLY A 10 -19.97 3.31 -8.15
N SER A 11 -20.46 2.53 -7.17
CA SER A 11 -20.28 2.81 -5.74
C SER A 11 -18.89 3.38 -5.46
N GLU A 12 -18.80 4.55 -4.84
CA GLU A 12 -17.50 5.17 -4.51
C GLU A 12 -16.66 4.30 -3.56
N ARG A 13 -17.12 3.11 -3.16
CA ARG A 13 -16.39 2.17 -2.30
C ARG A 13 -14.96 1.90 -2.79
N VAL A 14 -14.04 1.83 -1.83
CA VAL A 14 -12.66 1.39 -2.02
C VAL A 14 -12.65 -0.11 -2.33
N GLU A 15 -12.05 -0.49 -3.45
CA GLU A 15 -11.82 -1.90 -3.79
C GLU A 15 -10.63 -2.42 -2.98
N ARG A 16 -10.78 -3.61 -2.43
CA ARG A 16 -9.76 -4.22 -1.56
C ARG A 16 -8.92 -5.23 -2.32
N PRO A 17 -7.58 -5.21 -2.16
CA PRO A 17 -6.73 -6.28 -2.63
C PRO A 17 -7.09 -7.61 -1.98
N HIS A 18 -6.78 -8.71 -2.68
CA HIS A 18 -6.90 -10.06 -2.16
C HIS A 18 -6.17 -10.21 -0.80
N VAL A 19 -6.71 -11.02 0.11
CA VAL A 19 -6.17 -11.20 1.48
C VAL A 19 -4.69 -11.57 1.51
N GLY A 20 -4.20 -12.30 0.50
CA GLY A 20 -2.78 -12.62 0.35
C GLY A 20 -1.87 -11.38 0.35
N TRP A 21 -2.30 -10.26 -0.25
CA TRP A 21 -1.52 -9.01 -0.21
C TRP A 21 -1.43 -8.42 1.19
N TRP A 22 -2.50 -8.49 1.98
CA TRP A 22 -2.49 -8.03 3.36
C TRP A 22 -1.51 -8.83 4.20
N ILE A 23 -1.53 -10.16 4.08
CA ILE A 23 -0.64 -11.05 4.81
C ILE A 23 0.81 -10.81 4.40
N SER A 24 1.10 -10.80 3.09
CA SER A 24 2.46 -10.67 2.59
C SER A 24 3.08 -9.31 2.90
N VAL A 25 2.34 -8.21 2.73
CA VAL A 25 2.88 -6.86 2.97
C VAL A 25 3.03 -6.58 4.45
N LEU A 26 2.00 -6.83 5.27
CA LEU A 26 2.08 -6.60 6.71
C LEU A 26 3.09 -7.55 7.38
N GLY A 27 3.09 -8.82 6.98
CA GLY A 27 4.04 -9.80 7.46
C GLY A 27 5.47 -9.46 7.04
N GLY A 28 5.69 -9.11 5.77
CA GLY A 28 7.00 -8.71 5.26
C GLY A 28 7.54 -7.45 5.93
N MET A 29 6.72 -6.40 6.06
CA MET A 29 7.10 -5.17 6.74
C MET A 29 7.35 -5.39 8.24
N GLY A 30 6.51 -6.18 8.90
CA GLY A 30 6.66 -6.52 10.32
C GLY A 30 7.93 -7.33 10.59
N LEU A 31 8.19 -8.37 9.78
CA LEU A 31 9.40 -9.18 9.90
C LEU A 31 10.65 -8.35 9.60
N LEU A 32 10.62 -7.52 8.55
CA LEU A 32 11.72 -6.63 8.22
C LEU A 32 11.98 -5.63 9.35
N ALA A 33 10.94 -5.02 9.93
CA ALA A 33 11.07 -4.13 11.07
C ALA A 33 11.71 -4.84 12.26
N LEU A 34 11.25 -6.05 12.58
CA LEU A 34 11.77 -6.85 13.68
C LEU A 34 13.27 -7.13 13.48
N VAL A 35 13.66 -7.65 12.32
CA VAL A 35 15.06 -7.96 12.01
C VAL A 35 15.92 -6.69 11.91
N ALA A 36 15.38 -5.57 11.42
CA ALA A 36 16.13 -4.33 11.28
C ALA A 36 16.37 -3.60 12.62
N PHE A 37 15.38 -3.62 13.54
CA PHE A 37 15.40 -2.78 14.74
C PHE A 37 15.54 -3.54 16.05
N ASP A 38 15.37 -4.87 16.09
CA ASP A 38 15.70 -5.68 17.27
C ASP A 38 17.05 -6.40 17.11
N ALA A 39 17.94 -6.24 18.09
CA ALA A 39 19.29 -6.81 18.03
C ALA A 39 19.27 -8.35 18.15
N GLY A 40 18.38 -8.89 19.00
CA GLY A 40 18.26 -10.34 19.21
C GLY A 40 17.63 -11.04 17.99
N ALA A 41 16.64 -10.43 17.35
CA ALA A 41 16.06 -10.92 16.11
C ALA A 41 17.07 -10.91 14.96
N TYR A 42 17.88 -9.83 14.84
CA TYR A 42 18.95 -9.78 13.85
C TYR A 42 20.00 -10.87 14.07
N ALA A 43 20.44 -11.09 15.32
CA ALA A 43 21.38 -12.17 15.63
C ALA A 43 20.83 -13.55 15.23
N ARG A 44 19.57 -13.84 15.58
CA ARG A 44 18.88 -15.08 15.16
C ARG A 44 18.75 -15.20 13.65
N TRP A 45 18.50 -14.11 12.94
CA TRP A 45 18.47 -14.10 11.48
C TRP A 45 19.84 -14.45 10.89
N CYS A 46 20.93 -13.91 11.45
CA CYS A 46 22.28 -14.24 11.00
C CYS A 46 22.63 -15.73 11.21
N GLU A 47 22.15 -16.33 12.29
CA GLU A 47 22.34 -17.75 12.60
C GLU A 47 21.51 -18.67 11.67
N LEU A 48 20.24 -18.32 11.44
CA LEU A 48 19.28 -19.21 10.77
C LEU A 48 19.18 -18.99 9.25
N VAL A 49 19.46 -17.77 8.78
CA VAL A 49 19.20 -17.38 7.38
C VAL A 49 20.48 -16.93 6.70
N THR A 50 21.06 -15.80 7.11
CA THR A 50 22.32 -15.30 6.53
C THR A 50 22.91 -14.12 7.30
N PRO A 51 24.25 -14.08 7.49
CA PRO A 51 24.95 -12.90 7.98
C PRO A 51 25.33 -11.90 6.88
N ALA A 52 25.03 -12.18 5.61
CA ALA A 52 25.53 -11.40 4.46
C ALA A 52 24.93 -9.98 4.34
N LEU A 53 23.80 -9.72 5.00
CA LEU A 53 23.10 -8.43 4.92
C LEU A 53 23.31 -7.64 6.22
N PRO A 54 24.10 -6.55 6.22
CA PRO A 54 24.30 -5.73 7.39
C PRO A 54 22.99 -5.15 7.92
N ARG A 55 22.82 -5.10 9.25
CA ARG A 55 21.62 -4.55 9.89
C ARG A 55 21.26 -3.14 9.44
N GLY A 56 22.26 -2.27 9.24
CA GLY A 56 22.05 -0.91 8.75
C GLY A 56 21.43 -0.86 7.35
N LEU A 57 21.76 -1.82 6.47
CA LEU A 57 21.13 -1.93 5.16
C LEU A 57 19.64 -2.29 5.31
N LEU A 58 19.31 -3.24 6.19
CA LEU A 58 17.91 -3.65 6.44
C LEU A 58 17.08 -2.48 7.00
N GLN A 59 17.66 -1.66 7.89
CA GLN A 59 17.03 -0.43 8.38
C GLN A 59 16.77 0.56 7.25
N GLY A 60 17.76 0.76 6.37
CA GLY A 60 17.61 1.61 5.18
C GLY A 60 16.49 1.12 4.26
N VAL A 61 16.43 -0.19 4.00
CA VAL A 61 15.35 -0.80 3.20
C VAL A 61 13.98 -0.59 3.85
N PHE A 62 13.87 -0.78 5.17
CA PHE A 62 12.61 -0.55 5.88
C PHE A 62 12.15 0.90 5.77
N ILE A 63 13.04 1.86 6.04
CA ILE A 63 12.73 3.29 5.97
C ILE A 63 12.31 3.66 4.54
N ALA A 64 13.05 3.20 3.54
CA ALA A 64 12.71 3.43 2.13
C ALA A 64 11.34 2.84 1.76
N ALA A 65 11.01 1.64 2.24
CA ALA A 65 9.71 1.01 2.02
C ALA A 65 8.57 1.81 2.66
N VAL A 66 8.74 2.28 3.91
CA VAL A 66 7.76 3.15 4.58
C VAL A 66 7.54 4.45 3.78
N VAL A 67 8.62 5.09 3.35
CA VAL A 67 8.53 6.31 2.54
C VAL A 67 7.81 6.04 1.22
N ALA A 68 8.13 4.94 0.54
CA ALA A 68 7.46 4.57 -0.72
C ALA A 68 5.94 4.41 -0.52
N HIS A 69 5.52 3.71 0.55
CA HIS A 69 4.10 3.56 0.89
C HIS A 69 3.37 4.89 1.11
N LEU A 70 4.01 5.82 1.82
CA LEU A 70 3.44 7.15 2.07
C LEU A 70 3.32 7.97 0.78
N VAL A 71 4.35 7.94 -0.07
CA VAL A 71 4.36 8.62 -1.37
C VAL A 71 3.26 8.05 -2.28
N GLU A 72 3.16 6.72 -2.36
CA GLU A 72 2.10 6.05 -3.13
C GLU A 72 0.71 6.36 -2.59
N GLY A 73 0.56 6.43 -1.26
CA GLY A 73 -0.69 6.82 -0.61
C GLY A 73 -1.12 8.23 -0.96
N ALA A 74 -0.21 9.20 -0.83
CA ALA A 74 -0.47 10.58 -1.20
C ALA A 74 -0.81 10.70 -2.70
N TYR A 75 -0.11 9.96 -3.56
CA TYR A 75 -0.42 9.89 -4.99
C TYR A 75 -1.81 9.30 -5.25
N ALA A 76 -2.18 8.19 -4.59
CA ALA A 76 -3.50 7.57 -4.71
C ALA A 76 -4.62 8.52 -4.25
N PHE A 77 -4.41 9.24 -3.15
CA PHE A 77 -5.35 10.26 -2.68
C PHE A 77 -5.59 11.34 -3.75
N ARG A 78 -4.51 11.93 -4.25
CA ARG A 78 -4.59 12.97 -5.29
C ARG A 78 -5.28 12.41 -6.53
N LEU A 79 -4.90 11.22 -6.98
CA LEU A 79 -5.49 10.59 -8.16
C LEU A 79 -7.00 10.34 -8.00
N ALA A 80 -7.45 9.87 -6.83
CA ALA A 80 -8.87 9.70 -6.52
C ALA A 80 -9.63 11.04 -6.51
N GLN A 81 -9.06 12.09 -5.91
CA GLN A 81 -9.64 13.44 -5.88
C GLN A 81 -9.82 14.00 -7.31
N HIS A 82 -8.81 13.87 -8.17
CA HIS A 82 -8.88 14.35 -9.56
C HIS A 82 -9.87 13.54 -10.41
N ALA A 83 -10.21 12.32 -9.99
CA ALA A 83 -11.19 11.47 -10.64
C ALA A 83 -12.62 11.63 -10.10
N GLY A 84 -12.85 12.58 -9.17
CA GLY A 84 -14.17 12.82 -8.57
C GLY A 84 -14.56 11.84 -7.47
N LEU A 85 -13.66 10.94 -7.04
CA LEU A 85 -13.91 9.94 -6.00
C LEU A 85 -13.71 10.53 -4.59
N HIS A 86 -14.41 11.62 -4.30
CA HIS A 86 -14.13 12.45 -3.12
C HIS A 86 -14.42 11.71 -1.81
N ALA A 87 -15.50 10.94 -1.71
CA ALA A 87 -15.88 10.27 -0.46
C ALA A 87 -14.98 9.07 -0.12
N SER A 88 -14.27 8.51 -1.11
CA SER A 88 -13.36 7.37 -0.89
C SER A 88 -11.88 7.67 -1.06
N ALA A 89 -11.50 8.89 -1.43
CA ALA A 89 -10.10 9.29 -1.54
C ALA A 89 -9.29 8.97 -0.27
N ALA A 90 -9.85 9.25 0.91
CA ALA A 90 -9.21 8.93 2.19
C ALA A 90 -9.04 7.42 2.43
N GLY A 91 -9.98 6.60 1.95
CA GLY A 91 -9.86 5.15 2.03
C GLY A 91 -8.81 4.60 1.07
N TRP A 92 -8.70 5.16 -0.14
CA TRP A 92 -7.61 4.86 -1.08
C TRP A 92 -6.24 5.25 -0.53
N LEU A 93 -6.15 6.40 0.17
CA LEU A 93 -4.95 6.82 0.90
C LEU A 93 -4.57 5.78 1.95
N ALA A 94 -5.46 5.48 2.89
CA ALA A 94 -5.19 4.59 4.01
C ALA A 94 -4.80 3.19 3.55
N GLN A 95 -5.53 2.64 2.56
CA GLN A 95 -5.22 1.33 2.00
C GLN A 95 -3.87 1.31 1.29
N THR A 96 -3.51 2.38 0.56
CA THR A 96 -2.25 2.46 -0.17
C THR A 96 -1.06 2.75 0.75
N CYS A 97 -1.21 3.56 1.80
CA CYS A 97 -0.17 3.67 2.83
C CYS A 97 0.08 2.31 3.53
N THR A 98 -0.95 1.49 3.67
CA THR A 98 -0.81 0.17 4.32
C THR A 98 -0.19 -0.86 3.37
N LEU A 99 -0.70 -0.94 2.15
CA LEU A 99 -0.37 -2.03 1.22
C LEU A 99 0.60 -1.65 0.11
N GLY A 100 0.80 -0.37 -0.13
CA GLY A 100 1.55 0.17 -1.26
C GLY A 100 0.91 -0.10 -2.62
N TYR A 101 1.76 -0.37 -3.60
CA TYR A 101 1.42 -0.57 -5.01
C TYR A 101 0.20 -1.47 -5.32
N PRO A 102 -0.05 -2.62 -4.66
CA PRO A 102 -1.23 -3.44 -4.90
C PRO A 102 -2.55 -2.67 -4.82
N SER A 103 -2.66 -1.74 -3.87
CA SER A 103 -3.84 -0.86 -3.73
C SER A 103 -3.90 0.16 -4.87
N LEU A 104 -2.78 0.84 -5.14
CA LEU A 104 -2.69 1.82 -6.22
C LEU A 104 -3.01 1.21 -7.60
N ARG A 105 -2.62 -0.04 -7.83
CA ARG A 105 -2.93 -0.79 -9.06
C ARG A 105 -4.43 -0.97 -9.26
N LEU A 106 -5.20 -1.23 -8.21
CA LEU A 106 -6.66 -1.34 -8.30
C LEU A 106 -7.29 0.00 -8.68
N LEU A 107 -6.88 1.09 -8.01
CA LEU A 107 -7.35 2.44 -8.35
C LEU A 107 -7.08 2.76 -9.83
N ARG A 108 -5.85 2.52 -10.30
CA ARG A 108 -5.48 2.76 -11.70
C ARG A 108 -6.31 1.92 -12.69
N ARG A 109 -6.58 0.65 -12.36
CA ARG A 109 -7.42 -0.22 -13.19
C ARG A 109 -8.86 0.27 -13.26
N ARG A 110 -9.45 0.64 -12.12
CA ARG A 110 -10.79 1.23 -12.07
C ARG A 110 -10.89 2.47 -12.96
N LEU A 111 -9.96 3.41 -12.80
CA LEU A 111 -9.95 4.65 -13.59
C LEU A 111 -9.70 4.40 -15.08
N GLY A 112 -8.94 3.36 -15.43
CA GLY A 112 -8.78 2.93 -16.82
C GLY A 112 -10.07 2.36 -17.42
N ALA A 113 -10.79 1.53 -16.65
CA ALA A 113 -12.07 0.97 -17.08
C ALA A 113 -13.18 2.02 -17.22
N THR A 114 -13.12 3.12 -16.47
CA THR A 114 -14.07 4.25 -16.62
C THR A 114 -13.79 5.12 -17.85
N ARG A 115 -12.59 5.05 -18.43
CA ARG A 115 -12.19 5.86 -19.60
C ARG A 115 -12.32 5.12 -20.94
N ALA A 116 -12.58 3.82 -20.92
CA ALA A 116 -12.79 2.98 -22.09
C ALA A 116 -14.29 2.87 -22.41
#